data_AF-A0AAN6ZVS9-F1
#
_entry.id   AF-A0AAN6ZVS9-F1
#
_cell.length_a   1.000
_cell.length_b   1.000
_cell.length_c   1.000
_cell.angle_alpha   90.00
_cell.angle_beta   90.00
_cell.angle_gamma   90.00
#
_symmetry.space_group_name_H-M   'P 1'
#
loop_
_entity.id
_entity.type
_entity.pdbx_description
1 polymer ?
#
loop_
_entity_poly.entity_id
_entity_poly.type
_entity_poly.pdbx_seq_one_letter_code
_entity_poly.pdbx_strand_id
1 'polypeptide(L)'
;MTIDIPTFATTQLALLASELAAEIAESAALVGLHSPAALQRAGVALTNLTVSAQRTGLGGKTVLELGPDPATTTSISGDLPEHGVRVGDIVFLAEQLSSSS
;
A
#
# COMPACT_ATOMS: atom_id res chain seq x y z
N MET A 1 2.40 39.99 19.43
CA MET A 1 1.72 39.31 18.31
C MET A 1 1.10 38.05 18.87
N THR A 2 -0.21 38.03 19.12
CA THR A 2 -0.94 36.83 19.55
C THR A 2 -1.56 36.19 18.32
N ILE A 3 -1.27 34.91 18.08
CA ILE A 3 -1.88 34.16 16.99
C ILE A 3 -3.37 33.98 17.29
N ASP A 4 -4.21 34.29 16.30
CA ASP A 4 -5.63 33.96 16.35
C ASP A 4 -5.82 32.45 16.12
N ILE A 5 -6.00 31.72 17.21
CA ILE A 5 -5.99 30.25 17.23
C ILE A 5 -7.07 29.66 16.31
N PRO A 6 -8.33 30.14 16.31
CA PRO A 6 -9.36 29.65 15.38
C PRO A 6 -9.00 29.81 13.91
N THR A 7 -8.49 30.98 13.51
CA THR A 7 -8.10 31.24 12.12
C THR A 7 -6.92 30.37 11.71
N PHE A 8 -5.91 30.24 12.57
CA PHE A 8 -4.78 29.34 12.34
C PHE A 8 -5.26 27.89 12.17
N ALA A 9 -6.06 27.38 13.10
CA ALA A 9 -6.55 26.00 13.06
C ALA A 9 -7.38 25.72 11.81
N THR A 10 -8.28 26.63 11.44
CA THR A 10 -9.11 26.49 10.23
C THR A 10 -8.26 26.48 8.97
N THR A 11 -7.23 27.34 8.92
CA THR A 11 -6.28 27.38 7.80
C THR A 11 -5.49 26.06 7.71
N GLN A 12 -4.97 25.56 8.83
CA GLN A 12 -4.23 24.30 8.85
C GLN A 12 -5.10 23.11 8.41
N LEU A 13 -6.36 23.05 8.84
CA LEU A 13 -7.28 21.99 8.41
C LEU A 13 -7.55 22.06 6.90
N ALA A 14 -7.71 23.26 6.34
CA ALA A 14 -7.89 23.44 4.89
C ALA A 14 -6.64 23.02 4.10
N LEU A 15 -5.44 23.36 4.60
CA LEU A 15 -4.18 22.96 3.98
C LEU A 15 -3.98 21.44 4.02
N LEU A 16 -4.23 20.81 5.18
CA LEU A 16 -4.14 19.34 5.32
C LEU A 16 -5.15 18.62 4.41
N ALA A 17 -6.36 19.14 4.26
CA ALA A 17 -7.35 18.56 3.36
C ALA A 17 -6.90 18.68 1.89
N SER A 18 -6.28 19.80 1.50
CA SER A 18 -5.73 20.00 0.16
C SER A 18 -4.53 19.07 -0.10
N GLU A 19 -3.64 18.92 0.87
CA GLU A 19 -2.48 18.03 0.79
C GLU A 19 -2.93 16.57 0.64
N LEU A 20 -3.85 16.12 1.50
CA LEU A 20 -4.40 14.76 1.43
C LEU A 20 -5.07 14.48 0.07
N ALA A 21 -5.83 15.44 -0.46
CA ALA A 21 -6.47 15.28 -1.76
C ALA A 21 -5.45 15.13 -2.90
N ALA A 22 -4.35 15.89 -2.84
CA ALA A 22 -3.27 15.78 -3.81
C ALA A 22 -2.55 14.43 -3.72
N GLU A 23 -2.23 13.98 -2.50
CA GLU A 23 -1.56 12.69 -2.26
C GLU A 23 -2.41 11.50 -2.72
N ILE A 24 -3.73 11.54 -2.50
CA ILE A 24 -4.66 10.52 -3.00
C ILE A 24 -4.67 10.49 -4.53
N ALA A 25 -4.72 11.68 -5.17
CA ALA A 25 -4.73 11.77 -6.63
C ALA A 25 -3.42 11.25 -7.25
N GLU A 26 -2.28 11.57 -6.63
CA GLU A 26 -0.97 11.07 -7.04
C GLU A 26 -0.87 9.55 -6.88
N SER A 27 -1.25 9.01 -5.72
CA SER A 27 -1.25 7.57 -5.46
C SER A 27 -2.16 6.81 -6.42
N ALA A 28 -3.35 7.35 -6.70
CA ALA A 28 -4.28 6.78 -7.67
C ALA A 28 -3.71 6.80 -9.09
N ALA A 29 -3.02 7.87 -9.48
CA ALA A 29 -2.35 7.96 -10.79
C ALA A 29 -1.20 6.95 -10.90
N LEU A 30 -0.37 6.81 -9.86
CA LEU A 30 0.72 5.84 -9.83
C LEU A 30 0.20 4.40 -10.01
N VAL A 31 -0.85 4.03 -9.27
CA VAL A 31 -1.45 2.69 -9.37
C VAL A 31 -2.17 2.49 -10.70
N GLY A 32 -2.87 3.50 -11.21
CA GLY A 32 -3.67 3.40 -12.44
C GLY A 32 -2.88 3.49 -13.75
N LEU A 33 -1.70 4.12 -13.76
CA LEU A 33 -0.92 4.37 -14.97
C LEU A 33 0.26 3.41 -15.16
N HIS A 34 0.61 2.62 -14.15
CA HIS A 34 1.73 1.70 -14.21
C HIS A 34 1.27 0.25 -14.08
N SER A 35 1.96 -0.66 -14.77
CA SER A 35 1.70 -2.09 -14.60
C SER A 35 2.19 -2.55 -13.21
N PRO A 36 1.56 -3.58 -12.63
CA PRO A 36 1.99 -4.12 -11.33
C PRO A 36 3.49 -4.50 -11.30
N ALA A 37 4.00 -5.08 -12.40
CA ALA A 37 5.41 -5.43 -12.53
C ALA A 37 6.34 -4.20 -12.56
N ALA A 38 5.90 -3.06 -13.12
CA ALA A 38 6.68 -1.83 -13.11
C ALA A 38 6.73 -1.23 -11.70
N LEU A 39 5.60 -1.24 -10.98
CA LEU A 39 5.53 -0.78 -9.59
C LEU A 39 6.38 -1.64 -8.66
N GLN A 40 6.39 -2.96 -8.84
CA GLN A 40 7.25 -3.86 -8.06
C GLN A 40 8.73 -3.58 -8.33
N ARG A 41 9.13 -3.36 -9.58
CA ARG A 41 10.52 -3.01 -9.91
C ARG A 41 10.96 -1.67 -9.31
N ALA A 42 10.02 -0.74 -9.14
CA ALA A 42 10.25 0.52 -8.44
C ALA A 42 10.22 0.39 -6.90
N GLY A 43 9.93 -0.81 -6.36
CA GLY A 43 9.92 -1.08 -4.92
C GLY A 43 8.68 -0.60 -4.17
N VAL A 44 7.63 -0.17 -4.89
CA VAL A 44 6.40 0.42 -4.32
C VAL A 44 5.18 -0.52 -4.41
N ALA A 45 5.36 -1.74 -4.91
CA ALA A 45 4.34 -2.78 -4.89
C ALA A 45 4.95 -4.16 -4.69
N LEU A 46 4.16 -5.09 -4.18
CA LEU A 46 4.48 -6.52 -4.12
C LEU A 46 3.40 -7.27 -4.88
N THR A 47 3.81 -8.16 -5.78
CA THR A 47 2.93 -8.90 -6.69
C THR A 47 3.12 -10.40 -6.52
N ASN A 48 2.21 -11.20 -7.11
CA ASN A 48 2.23 -12.66 -7.00
C ASN A 48 2.26 -13.17 -5.55
N LEU A 49 1.41 -12.58 -4.69
CA LEU A 49 1.28 -12.99 -3.31
C LEU A 49 0.12 -13.98 -3.13
N THR A 50 0.28 -14.90 -2.19
CA THR A 50 -0.79 -15.78 -1.72
C THR A 50 -1.00 -15.61 -0.21
N VAL A 51 -2.19 -15.93 0.28
CA VAL A 51 -2.50 -15.91 1.71
C VAL A 51 -1.84 -17.12 2.37
N SER A 52 -0.79 -16.90 3.16
CA SER A 52 -0.14 -17.97 3.94
C SER A 52 -0.93 -18.30 5.20
N ALA A 53 -1.54 -17.28 5.82
CA ALA A 53 -2.38 -17.44 6.99
C ALA A 53 -3.44 -16.33 7.10
N GLN A 54 -4.56 -16.67 7.71
CA GLN A 54 -5.61 -15.72 8.08
C GLN A 54 -6.08 -15.99 9.50
N ARG A 55 -6.12 -14.95 10.34
CA ARG A 55 -6.59 -15.04 11.72
C ARG A 55 -7.36 -13.80 12.16
N THR A 56 -8.12 -13.93 13.23
CA THR A 56 -8.73 -12.78 13.92
C THR A 56 -7.74 -12.23 14.95
N GLY A 57 -7.36 -10.97 14.79
CA GLY A 57 -6.47 -10.23 15.69
C GLY A 57 -7.23 -9.37 16.71
N LEU A 58 -6.49 -8.48 17.35
CA LEU A 58 -7.00 -7.59 18.40
C LEU A 58 -8.13 -6.69 17.86
N GLY A 59 -9.20 -6.55 18.64
CA GLY A 59 -10.35 -5.74 18.27
C GLY A 59 -11.20 -6.31 17.13
N GLY A 60 -11.09 -7.63 16.88
CA GLY A 60 -11.89 -8.31 15.85
C GLY A 60 -11.38 -8.09 14.42
N LYS A 61 -10.19 -7.50 14.24
CA LYS A 61 -9.61 -7.22 12.92
C LYS A 61 -9.13 -8.52 12.27
N THR A 62 -9.33 -8.66 10.96
CA THR A 62 -8.67 -9.74 10.20
C THR A 62 -7.20 -9.41 10.01
N VAL A 63 -6.34 -10.37 10.33
CA VAL A 63 -4.90 -10.32 10.06
C VAL A 63 -4.61 -11.35 8.98
N LEU A 64 -4.12 -10.85 7.84
CA LEU A 64 -3.63 -11.66 6.74
C LEU A 64 -2.11 -11.67 6.77
N GLU A 65 -1.55 -12.86 6.56
CA GLU A 65 -0.14 -13.03 6.25
C GLU A 65 -0.05 -13.37 4.77
N LEU A 66 0.76 -12.59 4.04
CA LEU A 66 0.94 -12.73 2.61
C LEU A 66 2.39 -13.13 2.33
N GLY A 67 2.57 -14.17 1.52
CA GLY A 67 3.89 -14.63 1.09
C GLY A 67 3.95 -14.81 -0.43
N PRO A 68 5.15 -14.96 -1.01
CA PRO A 68 5.28 -15.25 -2.44
C PRO A 68 4.52 -16.51 -2.84
N ASP A 69 3.85 -16.48 -3.99
CA ASP A 69 3.22 -17.66 -4.57
C ASP A 69 4.31 -18.66 -5.03
N PRO A 70 4.34 -19.90 -4.48
CA PRO A 70 5.30 -20.92 -4.88
C PRO A 70 5.32 -21.24 -6.38
N ALA A 71 4.21 -21.01 -7.10
CA ALA A 71 4.13 -21.26 -8.53
C ALA A 71 4.85 -20.22 -9.40
N THR A 72 5.13 -19.03 -8.84
CA THR A 72 5.71 -17.90 -9.59
C THR A 72 7.04 -17.42 -9.00
N THR A 73 7.35 -17.79 -7.76
CA THR A 73 8.60 -17.41 -7.12
C THR A 73 9.78 -18.09 -7.79
N THR A 74 10.81 -17.31 -8.09
CA THR A 74 12.11 -17.80 -8.57
C THR A 74 13.12 -17.93 -7.44
N SER A 75 12.78 -17.47 -6.23
CA SER A 75 13.63 -17.53 -5.05
C SER A 75 13.49 -18.88 -4.35
N ILE A 76 14.62 -19.57 -4.17
CA ILE A 76 14.71 -20.84 -3.45
C ILE A 76 14.40 -20.66 -1.96
N SER A 77 14.64 -19.47 -1.39
CA SER A 77 14.38 -19.15 0.01
C SER A 77 12.94 -18.71 0.30
N GLY A 78 12.14 -18.41 -0.73
CA GLY A 78 10.79 -17.90 -0.55
C GLY A 78 10.73 -16.46 -0.02
N ASP A 79 11.82 -15.71 -0.14
CA ASP A 79 11.88 -14.30 0.28
C ASP A 79 11.13 -13.38 -0.70
N LEU A 80 10.59 -12.28 -0.17
CA LEU A 80 10.02 -11.21 -0.98
C LEU A 80 11.13 -10.47 -1.77
N PRO A 81 10.82 -9.94 -2.97
CA PRO A 81 11.76 -9.08 -3.69
C PRO A 81 12.07 -7.82 -2.88
N GLU A 82 13.17 -7.13 -3.20
CA GLU A 82 13.52 -5.87 -2.54
C GLU A 82 12.36 -4.86 -2.63
N HIS A 83 11.95 -4.31 -1.49
CA HIS A 83 10.80 -3.43 -1.39
C HIS A 83 10.98 -2.31 -0.36
N GLY A 84 10.26 -1.21 -0.60
CA GLY A 84 10.19 -0.06 0.29
C GLY A 84 9.24 -0.26 1.48
N VAL A 85 8.33 -1.24 1.44
CA VAL A 85 7.27 -1.42 2.46
C VAL A 85 7.84 -1.62 3.87
N ARG A 86 7.27 -0.91 4.84
CA ARG A 86 7.62 -0.93 6.27
C ARG A 86 6.39 -1.17 7.15
N VAL A 87 6.65 -1.51 8.42
CA VAL A 87 5.60 -1.66 9.43
C VAL A 87 4.95 -0.30 9.68
N GLY A 88 3.63 -0.24 9.54
CA GLY A 88 2.85 0.99 9.72
C GLY A 88 2.37 1.62 8.41
N ASP A 89 2.88 1.15 7.26
CA ASP A 89 2.45 1.64 5.96
C ASP A 89 0.97 1.31 5.70
N ILE A 90 0.27 2.25 5.08
CA ILE A 90 -1.08 2.04 4.56
C ILE A 90 -0.92 1.48 3.14
N VAL A 91 -1.46 0.30 2.91
CA VAL A 91 -1.33 -0.39 1.63
C VAL A 91 -2.69 -0.65 0.99
N PHE A 92 -2.72 -0.63 -0.33
CA PHE A 92 -3.85 -1.09 -1.11
C PHE A 92 -3.67 -2.59 -1.44
N LEU A 93 -4.70 -3.39 -1.19
CA LEU A 93 -4.73 -4.80 -1.54
C LEU A 93 -5.73 -5.02 -2.68
N ALA A 94 -5.29 -5.65 -3.76
CA ALA A 94 -6.13 -6.02 -4.89
C ALA A 94 -5.82 -7.44 -5.37
N GLU A 95 -6.83 -8.10 -5.91
CA GLU A 95 -6.66 -9.36 -6.61
C GLU A 95 -5.85 -9.16 -7.88
N GLN A 96 -4.87 -10.03 -8.10
CA GLN A 96 -4.11 -10.06 -9.33
C GLN A 96 -4.76 -11.08 -10.26
N LEU A 97 -5.34 -10.63 -11.37
CA LEU A 97 -5.90 -11.53 -12.37
C LEU A 97 -4.78 -12.40 -12.96
N SER A 98 -4.85 -13.71 -12.76
CA SER A 98 -3.97 -14.65 -13.42
C SER A 98 -4.40 -14.80 -14.88
N SER A 99 -3.46 -14.60 -15.80
CA SER A 99 -3.62 -15.02 -17.20
C SER A 99 -3.71 -16.54 -17.22
N SER A 100 -4.93 -17.08 -17.17
CA SER A 100 -5.17 -18.51 -17.39
C SER A 100 -5.00 -18.78 -18.89
N SER A 101 -3.97 -19.54 -19.26
CA SER A 101 -3.82 -20.09 -20.62
C SER A 101 -4.52 -21.43 -20.74
#